data_AF-A0A960UFI6-F1
#
_entry.id   AF-A0A960UFI6-F1
#
_cell.length_a   1.000
_cell.length_b   1.000
_cell.length_c   1.000
_cell.angle_alpha   90.00
_cell.angle_beta   90.00
_cell.angle_gamma   90.00
#
_symmetry.space_group_name_H-M   'P 1'
#
loop_
_entity.id
_entity.type
_entity.pdbx_description
1 polymer ?
#
loop_
_entity_poly.entity_id
_entity_poly.type
_entity_poly.pdbx_seq_one_letter_code
_entity_poly.pdbx_strand_id
1 'polypeptide(L)'
;IREKQDLLYDMARRAKVKLKWHDSEVSYLEGIISRGDRRVAALIERAYEKGCRFDGWDEQFRFHRWLEAIAELDFDPEPYLGTLPVDARLPWDHLDPGVTHDFLAMEYRRSLKDRLSPPCGKPKGAIIHPDSLEAAEAQAKPLVCYHCGVVCDLTAMKTERVDFHGQLVDMAGARPGALLPAPVPYRLVYAKAGPARLLSHLDLLRAWPRALRRAGIPVAYSQGFHPHPLLTFSPALPMGMPSLGEQVELRLKSELPPAEVLARLQPVLPEGVTLLECHRGESERLAARLEAARFLVHFDGPAGPALQSACDALLARESIVLTRERKRRLREMEFRPTLRALRPATPGEFPEAERLLEGGDSASVVVELQVQGAALKAAELVELLGGDPESTRALRLGFALADCEGGEVAQAAAVEEEPRERLRA
;
A
#
# COMPACT_ATOMS: atom_id res chain seq x y z
N ILE A 1 27.59 9.91 5.42
CA ILE A 1 26.41 9.32 6.11
C ILE A 1 26.33 7.80 5.90
N ARG A 2 26.38 7.31 4.65
CA ARG A 2 26.36 5.85 4.35
C ARG A 2 27.36 5.04 5.15
N GLU A 3 28.63 5.46 5.17
CA GLU A 3 29.68 4.80 5.97
C GLU A 3 29.31 4.65 7.47
N LYS A 4 28.71 5.69 8.08
CA LYS A 4 28.25 5.63 9.47
C LYS A 4 27.09 4.64 9.65
N GLN A 5 26.16 4.58 8.69
CA GLN A 5 25.08 3.60 8.71
C GLN A 5 25.63 2.18 8.55
N ASP A 6 26.62 1.97 7.67
CA ASP A 6 27.21 0.66 7.43
C ASP A 6 28.00 0.17 8.66
N LEU A 7 28.71 1.08 9.35
CA LEU A 7 29.33 0.79 10.64
C LEU A 7 28.29 0.36 11.69
N LEU A 8 27.20 1.10 11.83
CA LEU A 8 26.11 0.77 12.76
C LEU A 8 25.46 -0.58 12.42
N TYR A 9 25.32 -0.89 11.14
CA TYR A 9 24.80 -2.17 10.67
C TYR A 9 25.69 -3.34 11.11
N ASP A 10 26.99 -3.20 10.88
CA ASP A 10 27.96 -4.22 11.28
C ASP A 10 28.00 -4.42 12.79
N MET A 11 27.92 -3.33 13.56
CA MET A 11 27.83 -3.39 15.03
C MET A 11 26.54 -4.07 15.49
N ALA A 12 25.38 -3.66 14.97
CA ALA A 12 24.08 -4.24 15.33
C ALA A 12 24.02 -5.74 15.00
N ARG A 13 24.60 -6.14 13.86
CA ARG A 13 24.74 -7.55 13.48
C ARG A 13 25.57 -8.33 14.49
N ARG A 14 26.75 -7.83 14.88
CA ARG A 14 27.61 -8.48 15.90
C ARG A 14 26.89 -8.61 17.24
N ALA A 15 26.09 -7.61 17.60
CA ALA A 15 25.29 -7.59 18.81
C ALA A 15 23.97 -8.40 18.72
N LYS A 16 23.65 -9.00 17.58
CA LYS A 16 22.36 -9.70 17.32
C LYS A 16 21.13 -8.81 17.55
N VAL A 17 21.26 -7.50 17.32
CA VAL A 17 20.18 -6.54 17.44
C VAL A 17 19.58 -6.27 16.06
N LYS A 18 18.24 -6.30 15.96
CA LYS A 18 17.52 -5.93 14.75
C LYS A 18 17.34 -4.41 14.69
N LEU A 19 18.17 -3.74 13.91
CA LEU A 19 18.04 -2.30 13.66
C LEU A 19 17.02 -2.05 12.53
N LYS A 20 16.15 -1.05 12.71
CA LYS A 20 15.29 -0.48 11.67
C LYS A 20 15.77 0.95 11.42
N TRP A 21 15.83 1.38 10.15
CA TRP A 21 16.23 2.74 9.77
C TRP A 21 15.59 3.11 8.43
N HIS A 22 15.70 4.39 8.07
CA HIS A 22 15.31 4.94 6.78
C HIS A 22 16.53 5.10 5.87
N ASP A 23 16.36 4.89 4.57
CA ASP A 23 17.45 5.07 3.62
C ASP A 23 17.93 6.53 3.59
N SER A 24 19.25 6.73 3.51
CA SER A 24 19.84 8.07 3.57
C SER A 24 19.51 8.97 2.40
N GLU A 25 19.34 8.41 1.19
CA GLU A 25 18.96 9.18 0.00
C GLU A 25 17.51 9.65 0.09
N VAL A 26 16.63 8.76 0.55
CA VAL A 26 15.23 9.09 0.81
C VAL A 26 15.13 10.16 1.89
N SER A 27 15.82 9.97 3.03
CA SER A 27 15.82 10.96 4.12
C SER A 27 16.40 12.32 3.72
N TYR A 28 17.35 12.35 2.78
CA TYR A 28 17.89 13.59 2.24
C TYR A 28 16.81 14.40 1.51
N LEU A 29 16.06 13.75 0.62
CA LEU A 29 14.95 14.41 -0.10
C LEU A 29 13.77 14.72 0.82
N GLU A 30 13.43 13.83 1.76
CA GLU A 30 12.41 14.11 2.78
C GLU A 30 12.76 15.37 3.57
N GLY A 31 14.03 15.56 3.93
CA GLY A 31 14.50 16.76 4.61
C GLY A 31 14.27 18.05 3.79
N ILE A 32 14.55 18.01 2.49
CA ILE A 32 14.32 19.14 1.58
C ILE A 32 12.83 19.40 1.38
N ILE A 33 12.05 18.37 1.06
CA ILE A 33 10.64 18.50 0.68
C ILE A 33 9.77 18.85 1.89
N SER A 34 9.98 18.19 3.04
CA SER A 34 9.17 18.44 4.25
C SER A 34 9.35 19.84 4.83
N ARG A 35 10.47 20.48 4.51
CA ARG A 35 10.81 21.85 4.95
C ARG A 35 10.77 22.85 3.80
N GLY A 36 10.26 22.43 2.66
CA GLY A 36 10.34 23.19 1.42
C GLY A 36 9.52 24.48 1.44
N ASP A 37 10.02 25.47 0.72
CA ASP A 37 9.28 26.68 0.37
C ASP A 37 8.95 26.69 -1.13
N ARG A 38 8.52 27.85 -1.66
CA ARG A 38 8.18 27.98 -3.09
C ARG A 38 9.31 27.57 -4.04
N ARG A 39 10.57 27.64 -3.62
CA ARG A 39 11.73 27.24 -4.44
C ARG A 39 11.78 25.73 -4.64
N VAL A 40 11.33 24.95 -3.64
CA VAL A 40 11.27 23.48 -3.74
C VAL A 40 10.24 23.03 -4.79
N ALA A 41 9.22 23.85 -5.08
CA ALA A 41 8.26 23.54 -6.14
C ALA A 41 8.94 23.39 -7.52
N ALA A 42 9.86 24.29 -7.88
CA ALA A 42 10.63 24.19 -9.12
C ALA A 42 11.52 22.94 -9.14
N LEU A 43 12.10 22.56 -7.99
CA LEU A 43 12.87 21.33 -7.89
C LEU A 43 12.01 20.07 -8.12
N ILE A 44 10.82 20.01 -7.52
CA ILE A 44 9.88 18.91 -7.71
C ILE A 44 9.43 18.83 -9.17
N GLU A 45 9.10 19.98 -9.78
CA GLU A 45 8.71 20.07 -11.20
C GLU A 45 9.84 19.57 -12.11
N ARG A 46 11.08 20.02 -11.90
CA ARG A 46 12.22 19.56 -12.71
C ARG A 46 12.51 18.06 -12.53
N ALA A 47 12.45 17.55 -11.30
CA ALA A 47 12.55 16.11 -11.06
C ALA A 47 11.42 15.36 -11.80
N TYR A 48 10.21 15.92 -11.79
CA TYR A 48 9.09 15.38 -12.53
C TYR A 48 9.33 15.40 -14.06
N GLU A 49 9.85 16.48 -14.64
CA GLU A 49 10.20 16.53 -16.07
C GLU A 49 11.26 15.49 -16.44
N LYS A 50 12.19 15.20 -15.52
CA LYS A 50 13.20 14.13 -15.67
C LYS A 50 12.62 12.72 -15.49
N GLY A 51 11.33 12.58 -15.20
CA GLY A 51 10.65 11.29 -15.09
C GLY A 51 10.66 10.68 -13.69
N CYS A 52 11.01 11.44 -12.63
CA CYS A 52 10.80 10.99 -11.25
C CYS A 52 9.29 10.84 -10.96
N ARG A 53 8.85 9.61 -10.67
CA ARG A 53 7.45 9.29 -10.34
C ARG A 53 7.45 8.24 -9.24
N PHE A 54 6.50 8.33 -8.32
CA PHE A 54 6.33 7.32 -7.25
C PHE A 54 7.60 7.11 -6.41
N ASP A 55 8.36 8.17 -6.14
CA ASP A 55 9.62 8.10 -5.36
C ASP A 55 9.44 7.63 -3.90
N GLY A 56 8.20 7.52 -3.40
CA GLY A 56 7.89 6.88 -2.11
C GLY A 56 8.01 5.35 -2.11
N TRP A 57 8.23 4.73 -3.27
CA TRP A 57 8.44 3.28 -3.42
C TRP A 57 9.87 3.01 -3.88
N ASP A 58 10.61 2.20 -3.11
CA ASP A 58 12.02 1.89 -3.34
C ASP A 58 12.32 1.46 -4.79
N GLU A 59 11.42 0.71 -5.46
CA GLU A 59 11.66 0.27 -6.84
C GLU A 59 11.55 1.38 -7.89
N GLN A 60 10.80 2.44 -7.58
CA GLN A 60 10.56 3.58 -8.47
C GLN A 60 11.44 4.78 -8.14
N PHE A 61 12.10 4.76 -6.98
CA PHE A 61 12.96 5.83 -6.54
C PHE A 61 14.16 6.03 -7.49
N ARG A 62 14.34 7.27 -7.98
CA ARG A 62 15.42 7.64 -8.93
C ARG A 62 16.26 8.79 -8.39
N PHE A 63 17.06 8.54 -7.35
CA PHE A 63 17.83 9.58 -6.66
C PHE A 63 18.78 10.38 -7.58
N HIS A 64 19.42 9.74 -8.56
CA HIS A 64 20.33 10.42 -9.49
C HIS A 64 19.64 11.56 -10.26
N ARG A 65 18.37 11.38 -10.67
CA ARG A 65 17.60 12.40 -11.39
C ARG A 65 17.27 13.61 -10.52
N TRP A 66 17.09 13.39 -9.21
CA TRP A 66 16.96 14.47 -8.24
C TRP A 66 18.26 15.27 -8.11
N LEU A 67 19.42 14.62 -8.08
CA LEU A 67 20.72 15.30 -8.04
C LEU A 67 20.97 16.13 -9.32
N GLU A 68 20.60 15.60 -10.48
CA GLU A 68 20.64 16.35 -11.73
C GLU A 68 19.72 17.59 -11.70
N ALA A 69 18.50 17.43 -11.19
CA ALA A 69 17.55 18.55 -11.05
C ALA A 69 18.09 19.64 -10.10
N ILE A 70 18.71 19.24 -8.98
CA ILE A 70 19.38 20.16 -8.06
C ILE A 70 20.49 20.94 -8.76
N ALA A 71 21.34 20.25 -9.52
CA ALA A 71 22.46 20.86 -10.23
C ALA A 71 22.00 21.81 -11.35
N GLU A 72 20.98 21.44 -12.14
CA GLU A 72 20.45 22.28 -13.22
C GLU A 72 19.80 23.57 -12.72
N LEU A 73 19.19 23.53 -11.53
CA LEU A 73 18.52 24.68 -10.93
C LEU A 73 19.45 25.53 -10.06
N ASP A 74 20.72 25.15 -9.89
CA ASP A 74 21.63 25.73 -8.91
C ASP A 74 20.97 25.81 -7.51
N PHE A 75 20.25 24.74 -7.14
CA PHE A 75 19.46 24.71 -5.92
C PHE A 75 20.35 24.37 -4.72
N ASP A 76 20.38 25.23 -3.70
CA ASP A 76 21.11 24.97 -2.45
C ASP A 76 20.24 24.18 -1.45
N PRO A 77 20.59 22.91 -1.13
CA PRO A 77 19.84 22.08 -0.20
C PRO A 77 20.19 22.34 1.28
N GLU A 78 21.32 22.97 1.60
CA GLU A 78 21.83 23.10 2.97
C GLU A 78 20.84 23.79 3.94
N PRO A 79 20.14 24.88 3.57
CA PRO A 79 19.18 25.55 4.44
C PRO A 79 18.06 24.63 4.94
N TYR A 80 17.71 23.60 4.16
CA TYR A 80 16.63 22.67 4.51
C TYR A 80 17.11 21.54 5.42
N LEU A 81 18.39 21.20 5.39
CA LEU A 81 18.96 20.07 6.14
C LEU A 81 19.50 20.48 7.52
N GLY A 82 19.68 21.78 7.76
CA GLY A 82 20.15 22.34 9.01
C GLY A 82 19.14 22.38 10.17
N THR A 83 19.57 22.95 11.30
CA THR A 83 18.68 23.27 12.43
C THR A 83 17.98 24.60 12.16
N LEU A 84 16.65 24.61 12.32
CA LEU A 84 15.85 25.82 12.20
C LEU A 84 15.83 26.57 13.54
N PRO A 85 16.06 27.89 13.56
CA PRO A 85 15.83 28.70 14.75
C PRO A 85 14.37 28.63 15.20
N VAL A 86 14.14 28.64 16.52
CA VAL A 86 12.79 28.52 17.12
C VAL A 86 11.88 29.70 16.75
N ASP A 87 12.49 30.86 16.51
CA ASP A 87 11.88 32.12 16.13
C ASP A 87 11.93 32.40 14.61
N ALA A 88 12.45 31.45 13.81
CA ALA A 88 12.46 31.59 12.37
C ALA A 88 11.03 31.59 11.82
N ARG A 89 10.80 32.42 10.80
CA ARG A 89 9.58 32.32 9.99
C ARG A 89 9.68 31.11 9.08
N LEU A 90 8.70 30.23 9.15
CA LEU A 90 8.63 29.00 8.37
C LEU A 90 7.67 29.17 7.18
N PRO A 91 7.91 28.48 6.06
CA PRO A 91 7.04 28.54 4.88
C PRO A 91 5.58 28.17 5.17
N TRP A 92 5.34 27.32 6.17
CA TRP A 92 4.02 26.87 6.62
C TRP A 92 3.47 27.62 7.83
N ASP A 93 4.07 28.73 8.28
CA ASP A 93 3.55 29.53 9.41
C ASP A 93 2.16 30.11 9.17
N HIS A 94 1.70 30.13 7.92
CA HIS A 94 0.34 30.53 7.55
C HIS A 94 -0.71 29.44 7.84
N LEU A 95 -0.28 28.22 8.18
CA LEU A 95 -1.17 27.14 8.61
C LEU A 95 -1.40 27.24 10.11
N ASP A 96 -2.67 27.17 10.53
CA ASP A 96 -3.04 27.11 11.94
C ASP A 96 -3.27 25.64 12.36
N PRO A 97 -2.37 25.02 13.15
CA PRO A 97 -2.55 23.66 13.65
C PRO A 97 -3.52 23.59 14.85
N GLY A 98 -4.16 24.70 15.25
CA GLY A 98 -5.05 24.82 16.40
C GLY A 98 -4.32 25.03 17.72
N VAL A 99 -2.98 25.05 17.72
CA VAL A 99 -2.14 25.31 18.90
C VAL A 99 -1.20 26.49 18.63
N THR A 100 -0.99 27.30 19.66
CA THR A 100 -0.15 28.50 19.61
C THR A 100 1.34 28.15 19.49
N HIS A 101 2.08 29.02 18.79
CA HIS A 101 3.53 28.92 18.66
C HIS A 101 4.23 28.93 20.03
N ASP A 102 3.81 29.83 20.94
CA ASP A 102 4.37 29.92 22.29
C ASP A 102 4.26 28.60 23.07
N PHE A 103 3.11 27.92 22.95
CA PHE A 103 2.91 26.62 23.57
C PHE A 103 3.87 25.57 23.00
N LEU A 104 3.99 25.47 21.67
CA LEU A 104 4.92 24.54 21.01
C LEU A 104 6.38 24.84 21.38
N ALA A 105 6.78 26.11 21.40
CA ALA A 105 8.12 26.53 21.78
C ALA A 105 8.41 26.21 23.26
N MET A 106 7.43 26.39 24.15
CA MET A 106 7.54 25.95 25.56
C MET A 106 7.74 24.44 25.66
N GLU A 107 6.91 23.64 24.98
CA GLU A 107 6.98 22.17 25.00
C GLU A 107 8.31 21.66 24.44
N TYR A 108 8.82 22.27 23.36
CA TYR A 108 10.16 22.00 22.83
C TYR A 108 11.26 22.29 23.87
N ARG A 109 11.22 23.44 24.55
CA ARG A 109 12.20 23.75 25.61
C ARG A 109 12.11 22.80 26.81
N ARG A 110 10.92 22.24 27.10
CA ARG A 110 10.73 21.23 28.15
C ARG A 110 11.32 19.90 27.75
N SER A 111 11.13 19.47 26.50
CA SER A 111 11.67 18.21 26.00
C SER A 111 13.21 18.23 26.02
N LEU A 112 13.83 19.36 25.65
CA LEU A 112 15.28 19.55 25.76
C LEU A 112 15.83 19.50 27.21
N LYS A 113 14.95 19.57 28.21
CA LYS A 113 15.27 19.51 29.64
C LYS A 113 14.77 18.22 30.30
N ASP A 114 14.37 17.22 29.50
CA ASP A 114 13.79 15.95 29.96
C ASP A 114 12.58 16.13 30.89
N ARG A 115 11.83 17.23 30.72
CA ARG A 115 10.65 17.51 31.53
C ARG A 115 9.40 16.94 30.88
N LEU A 116 8.69 16.09 31.63
CA LEU A 116 7.41 15.55 31.21
C LEU A 116 6.36 16.64 31.01
N SER A 117 5.52 16.46 29.99
CA SER A 117 4.33 17.26 29.75
C SER A 117 3.11 16.59 30.40
N PRO A 118 2.54 17.17 31.46
CA PRO A 118 1.38 16.62 32.11
C PRO A 118 0.15 16.66 31.20
N PRO A 119 -0.79 15.72 31.34
CA PRO A 119 -1.98 15.68 30.53
C PRO A 119 -2.85 16.94 30.70
N CYS A 120 -3.36 17.46 29.58
CA CYS A 120 -4.28 18.59 29.56
C CYS A 120 -5.61 18.21 30.24
N GLY A 121 -6.23 19.13 30.97
CA GLY A 121 -7.52 18.87 31.61
C GLY A 121 -7.43 17.87 32.77
N LYS A 122 -6.24 17.68 33.36
CA LYS A 122 -6.08 16.93 34.60
C LYS A 122 -6.53 17.76 35.81
N PRO A 123 -6.98 17.14 36.90
CA PRO A 123 -7.31 17.86 38.13
C PRO A 123 -6.10 18.62 38.68
N LYS A 124 -6.33 19.81 39.24
CA LYS A 124 -5.28 20.59 39.90
C LYS A 124 -4.60 19.77 41.00
N GLY A 125 -3.27 19.69 40.94
CA GLY A 125 -2.45 18.90 41.88
C GLY A 125 -2.39 17.39 41.62
N ALA A 126 -3.17 16.85 40.68
CA ALA A 126 -3.02 15.46 40.23
C ALA A 126 -1.89 15.34 39.19
N ILE A 127 -1.40 14.12 38.93
CA ILE A 127 -0.43 13.84 37.86
C ILE A 127 -1.16 13.37 36.59
N ILE A 128 -2.19 12.54 36.75
CA ILE A 128 -2.99 11.93 35.67
C ILE A 128 -4.50 12.21 35.86
N HIS A 129 -5.30 11.78 34.89
CA HIS A 129 -6.76 11.78 34.99
C HIS A 129 -7.27 10.66 35.91
N PRO A 130 -8.49 10.76 36.44
CA PRO A 130 -9.18 9.64 37.06
C PRO A 130 -9.29 8.43 36.11
N ASP A 131 -8.96 7.25 36.62
CA ASP A 131 -8.90 5.97 35.90
C ASP A 131 -10.09 5.05 36.18
N SER A 132 -11.01 5.46 37.04
CA SER A 132 -12.27 4.77 37.33
C SER A 132 -13.45 5.74 37.35
N LEU A 133 -14.66 5.19 37.19
CA LEU A 133 -15.91 5.95 37.31
C LEU A 133 -16.01 6.63 38.67
N GLU A 134 -15.78 5.89 39.76
CA GLU A 134 -15.81 6.42 41.14
C GLU A 134 -14.82 7.58 41.32
N ALA A 135 -13.58 7.43 40.82
CA ALA A 135 -12.58 8.48 40.92
C ALA A 135 -12.94 9.71 40.05
N ALA A 136 -13.59 9.51 38.90
CA ALA A 136 -14.05 10.58 38.02
C ALA A 136 -15.19 11.38 38.65
N GLU A 137 -16.16 10.70 39.27
CA GLU A 137 -17.29 11.31 39.98
C GLU A 137 -16.83 12.08 41.22
N ALA A 138 -15.90 11.51 42.01
CA ALA A 138 -15.34 12.14 43.21
C ALA A 138 -14.40 13.34 42.91
N GLN A 139 -14.09 13.61 41.64
CA GLN A 139 -13.13 14.63 41.22
C GLN A 139 -13.66 16.06 41.44
N ALA A 140 -13.44 16.63 42.63
CA ALA A 140 -13.91 17.98 42.96
C ALA A 140 -13.02 19.14 42.44
N LYS A 141 -11.72 18.91 42.25
CA LYS A 141 -10.76 19.97 41.90
C LYS A 141 -10.96 20.49 40.46
N PRO A 142 -10.72 21.78 40.19
CA PRO A 142 -10.79 22.33 38.84
C PRO A 142 -9.73 21.68 37.94
N LEU A 143 -10.04 21.59 36.66
CA LEU A 143 -9.10 21.10 35.66
C LEU A 143 -8.05 22.17 35.32
N VAL A 144 -6.86 21.72 34.94
CA VAL A 144 -5.75 22.59 34.54
C VAL A 144 -5.70 22.70 33.02
N CYS A 145 -5.70 23.93 32.51
CA CYS A 145 -5.37 24.26 31.13
C CYS A 145 -3.92 24.76 31.06
N TYR A 146 -3.20 24.39 30.00
CA TYR A 146 -1.84 24.87 29.72
C TYR A 146 -1.80 25.96 28.64
N HIS A 147 -2.95 26.54 28.32
CA HIS A 147 -3.10 27.61 27.33
C HIS A 147 -2.45 27.27 25.99
N CYS A 148 -2.73 26.06 25.47
CA CYS A 148 -2.21 25.63 24.19
C CYS A 148 -2.76 26.45 23.01
N GLY A 149 -3.80 27.26 23.20
CA GLY A 149 -4.46 28.03 22.15
C GLY A 149 -5.80 27.44 21.72
N VAL A 150 -6.05 26.16 22.04
CA VAL A 150 -7.35 25.53 21.82
C VAL A 150 -8.36 26.07 22.82
N VAL A 151 -9.51 26.51 22.32
CA VAL A 151 -10.66 26.92 23.14
C VAL A 151 -11.39 25.67 23.63
N CYS A 152 -10.95 25.11 24.76
CA CYS A 152 -11.56 23.93 25.37
C CYS A 152 -12.63 24.30 26.41
N ASP A 153 -13.73 23.55 26.44
CA ASP A 153 -14.66 23.55 27.57
C ASP A 153 -14.21 22.53 28.61
N LEU A 154 -13.48 23.00 29.63
CA LEU A 154 -13.00 22.15 30.72
C LEU A 154 -14.13 21.56 31.56
N THR A 155 -15.32 22.16 31.57
CA THR A 155 -16.47 21.63 32.29
C THR A 155 -17.05 20.46 31.52
N ALA A 156 -17.26 20.62 30.21
CA ALA A 156 -17.71 19.54 29.33
C ALA A 156 -16.73 18.35 29.38
N MET A 157 -15.42 18.60 29.30
CA MET A 157 -14.39 17.55 29.41
C MET A 157 -14.48 16.74 30.71
N LYS A 158 -14.90 17.37 31.82
CA LYS A 158 -15.09 16.68 33.09
C LYS A 158 -16.31 15.75 33.01
N THR A 159 -17.42 16.22 32.46
CA THR A 159 -18.66 15.46 32.30
C THR A 159 -18.48 14.28 31.35
N GLU A 160 -17.92 14.53 30.15
CA GLU A 160 -17.65 13.49 29.15
C GLU A 160 -16.78 12.35 29.72
N ARG A 161 -15.83 12.68 30.60
CA ARG A 161 -14.99 11.67 31.26
C ARG A 161 -15.80 10.70 32.12
N VAL A 162 -16.80 11.20 32.85
CA VAL A 162 -17.71 10.36 33.66
C VAL A 162 -18.53 9.47 32.73
N ASP A 163 -19.08 10.05 31.66
CA ASP A 163 -19.90 9.31 30.69
C ASP A 163 -19.11 8.18 30.00
N PHE A 164 -17.88 8.45 29.55
CA PHE A 164 -17.03 7.44 28.91
C PHE A 164 -16.62 6.32 29.87
N HIS A 165 -16.34 6.64 31.14
CA HIS A 165 -16.08 5.62 32.15
C HIS A 165 -17.31 4.74 32.40
N GLY A 166 -18.51 5.33 32.43
CA GLY A 166 -19.76 4.59 32.51
C GLY A 166 -19.95 3.61 31.34
N GLN A 167 -19.73 4.08 30.11
CA GLN A 167 -19.82 3.24 28.91
C GLN A 167 -18.81 2.08 28.92
N LEU A 168 -17.59 2.30 29.43
CA LEU A 168 -16.58 1.26 29.54
C LEU A 168 -16.97 0.17 30.55
N VAL A 169 -17.57 0.57 31.68
CA VAL A 169 -18.10 -0.37 32.68
C VAL A 169 -19.22 -1.23 32.06
N ASP A 170 -20.14 -0.61 31.33
CA ASP A 170 -21.24 -1.32 30.65
C ASP A 170 -20.71 -2.33 29.61
N MET A 171 -19.72 -1.92 28.80
CA MET A 171 -19.12 -2.81 27.81
C MET A 171 -18.36 -3.98 28.43
N ALA A 172 -17.70 -3.81 29.58
CA ALA A 172 -17.02 -4.90 30.28
C ALA A 172 -17.98 -6.00 30.76
N GLY A 173 -19.27 -5.68 30.95
CA GLY A 173 -20.31 -6.63 31.30
C GLY A 173 -20.76 -7.55 30.16
N ALA A 174 -20.53 -7.16 28.90
CA ALA A 174 -20.91 -7.95 27.73
C ALA A 174 -19.81 -8.98 27.39
N ARG A 175 -19.94 -10.22 27.87
CA ARG A 175 -19.02 -11.31 27.51
C ARG A 175 -19.12 -11.63 26.00
N PRO A 176 -18.04 -11.49 25.21
CA PRO A 176 -18.02 -11.99 23.84
C PRO A 176 -17.86 -13.51 23.88
N GLY A 177 -18.92 -14.26 23.58
CA GLY A 177 -18.88 -15.72 23.64
C GLY A 177 -20.12 -16.47 23.15
N ALA A 178 -21.10 -15.80 22.54
CA ALA A 178 -22.14 -16.53 21.83
C ALA A 178 -21.51 -17.20 20.60
N LEU A 179 -21.72 -18.50 20.44
CA LEU A 179 -21.33 -19.28 19.25
C LEU A 179 -21.97 -18.63 18.02
N LEU A 180 -21.23 -17.75 17.34
CA LEU A 180 -21.65 -17.22 16.06
C LEU A 180 -21.63 -18.36 15.03
N PRO A 181 -22.63 -18.44 14.13
CA PRO A 181 -22.61 -19.42 13.06
C PRO A 181 -21.33 -19.30 12.23
N ALA A 182 -20.87 -20.43 11.71
CA ALA A 182 -19.65 -20.48 10.89
C ALA A 182 -19.79 -19.52 9.68
N PRO A 183 -18.82 -18.61 9.47
CA PRO A 183 -18.90 -17.66 8.37
C PRO A 183 -18.93 -18.33 6.99
N VAL A 184 -19.79 -17.83 6.11
CA VAL A 184 -19.96 -18.34 4.73
C VAL A 184 -18.89 -17.72 3.82
N PRO A 185 -18.05 -18.52 3.14
CA PRO A 185 -17.06 -18.01 2.19
C PRO A 185 -17.67 -17.53 0.87
N TYR A 186 -17.09 -16.47 0.32
CA TYR A 186 -17.34 -15.94 -1.01
C TYR A 186 -16.01 -15.59 -1.67
N ARG A 187 -15.90 -15.81 -2.99
CA ARG A 187 -14.76 -15.42 -3.81
C ARG A 187 -15.24 -14.44 -4.87
N LEU A 188 -14.62 -13.27 -4.91
CA LEU A 188 -14.88 -12.26 -5.91
C LEU A 188 -13.66 -12.15 -6.83
N VAL A 189 -13.94 -12.01 -8.13
CA VAL A 189 -12.95 -11.65 -9.14
C VAL A 189 -13.19 -10.20 -9.54
N TYR A 190 -12.14 -9.40 -9.59
CA TYR A 190 -12.24 -7.99 -9.96
C TYR A 190 -11.08 -7.52 -10.84
N ALA A 191 -11.37 -6.58 -11.74
CA ALA A 191 -10.37 -5.82 -12.46
C ALA A 191 -9.99 -4.55 -11.67
N LYS A 192 -8.74 -4.13 -11.80
CA LYS A 192 -8.17 -2.91 -11.24
C LYS A 192 -7.48 -2.15 -12.37
N ALA A 193 -8.16 -1.17 -12.94
CA ALA A 193 -7.69 -0.33 -14.04
C ALA A 193 -7.92 1.16 -13.72
N GLY A 194 -7.67 2.05 -14.68
CA GLY A 194 -7.91 3.49 -14.52
C GLY A 194 -7.22 4.08 -13.28
N PRO A 195 -7.86 5.01 -12.56
CA PRO A 195 -7.30 5.62 -11.33
C PRO A 195 -6.99 4.60 -10.23
N ALA A 196 -7.76 3.51 -10.12
CA ALA A 196 -7.53 2.47 -9.11
C ALA A 196 -6.16 1.79 -9.24
N ARG A 197 -5.50 1.81 -10.41
CA ARG A 197 -4.14 1.27 -10.57
C ARG A 197 -3.13 1.96 -9.63
N LEU A 198 -3.42 3.20 -9.23
CA LEU A 198 -2.61 4.01 -8.31
C LEU A 198 -2.89 3.73 -6.83
N LEU A 199 -3.93 2.95 -6.49
CA LEU A 199 -4.14 2.51 -5.11
C LEU A 199 -3.11 1.44 -4.76
N SER A 200 -2.38 1.70 -3.67
CA SER A 200 -1.49 0.70 -3.07
C SER A 200 -2.30 -0.48 -2.52
N HIS A 201 -1.64 -1.60 -2.29
CA HIS A 201 -2.30 -2.75 -1.66
C HIS A 201 -2.90 -2.39 -0.29
N LEU A 202 -2.19 -1.61 0.53
CA LEU A 202 -2.67 -1.20 1.86
C LEU A 202 -3.90 -0.29 1.77
N ASP A 203 -3.95 0.60 0.79
CA ASP A 203 -5.10 1.48 0.59
C ASP A 203 -6.31 0.69 0.08
N LEU A 204 -6.09 -0.31 -0.77
CA LEU A 204 -7.11 -1.27 -1.16
C LEU A 204 -7.66 -2.04 0.06
N LEU A 205 -6.78 -2.58 0.91
CA LEU A 205 -7.18 -3.25 2.16
C LEU A 205 -8.00 -2.35 3.10
N ARG A 206 -7.81 -1.03 3.05
CA ARG A 206 -8.60 -0.06 3.83
C ARG A 206 -9.91 0.33 3.15
N ALA A 207 -9.92 0.38 1.82
CA ALA A 207 -11.09 0.75 1.03
C ALA A 207 -12.18 -0.34 1.06
N TRP A 208 -11.79 -1.62 0.95
CA TRP A 208 -12.73 -2.74 0.89
C TRP A 208 -13.64 -2.86 2.13
N PRO A 209 -13.13 -2.83 3.38
CA PRO A 209 -14.00 -2.85 4.57
C PRO A 209 -14.99 -1.69 4.62
N ARG A 210 -14.59 -0.49 4.14
CA ARG A 210 -15.46 0.68 4.07
C ARG A 210 -16.54 0.50 2.99
N ALA A 211 -16.18 -0.06 1.84
CA ALA A 211 -17.12 -0.38 0.76
C ALA A 211 -18.12 -1.45 1.21
N LEU A 212 -17.66 -2.55 1.80
CA LEU A 212 -18.52 -3.61 2.34
C LEU A 212 -19.50 -3.08 3.39
N ARG A 213 -19.04 -2.20 4.29
CA ARG A 213 -19.92 -1.52 5.26
C ARG A 213 -20.97 -0.64 4.59
N ARG A 214 -20.56 0.17 3.59
CA ARG A 214 -21.48 1.05 2.84
C ARG A 214 -22.51 0.27 2.01
N ALA A 215 -22.13 -0.89 1.49
CA ALA A 215 -23.02 -1.82 0.78
C ALA A 215 -23.98 -2.59 1.71
N GLY A 216 -23.84 -2.45 3.03
CA GLY A 216 -24.59 -3.24 4.01
C GLY A 216 -24.28 -4.74 3.94
N ILE A 217 -23.10 -5.13 3.45
CA ILE A 217 -22.70 -6.53 3.35
C ILE A 217 -22.26 -7.02 4.75
N PRO A 218 -22.86 -8.12 5.26
CA PRO A 218 -22.64 -8.56 6.64
C PRO A 218 -21.33 -9.35 6.78
N VAL A 219 -20.19 -8.67 6.72
CA VAL A 219 -18.85 -9.28 6.83
C VAL A 219 -18.60 -9.83 8.23
N ALA A 220 -18.02 -11.03 8.31
CA ALA A 220 -17.56 -11.65 9.55
C ALA A 220 -16.20 -11.07 10.00
N TYR A 221 -15.96 -11.04 11.30
CA TYR A 221 -14.76 -10.47 11.91
C TYR A 221 -14.01 -11.51 12.75
N SER A 222 -12.70 -11.33 12.89
CA SER A 222 -11.89 -12.12 13.82
C SER A 222 -12.33 -11.90 15.28
N GLN A 223 -12.11 -12.91 16.13
CA GLN A 223 -12.52 -12.91 17.54
C GLN A 223 -11.38 -12.47 18.49
N GLY A 224 -10.36 -11.76 17.98
CA GLY A 224 -9.24 -11.27 18.78
C GLY A 224 -9.51 -9.89 19.39
N PHE A 225 -8.57 -9.39 20.20
CA PHE A 225 -8.63 -8.04 20.81
C PHE A 225 -8.71 -6.88 19.81
N HIS A 226 -8.30 -7.13 18.56
CA HIS A 226 -8.48 -6.22 17.43
C HIS A 226 -9.26 -6.97 16.35
N PRO A 227 -10.60 -6.87 16.33
CA PRO A 227 -11.42 -7.55 15.35
C PRO A 227 -11.18 -6.93 13.97
N HIS A 228 -10.68 -7.75 13.05
CA HIS A 228 -10.46 -7.37 11.66
C HIS A 228 -11.45 -8.13 10.76
N PRO A 229 -11.93 -7.51 9.67
CA PRO A 229 -12.80 -8.20 8.72
C PRO A 229 -12.06 -9.38 8.11
N LEU A 230 -12.76 -10.51 7.98
CA LEU A 230 -12.21 -11.73 7.39
C LEU A 230 -12.18 -11.60 5.86
N LEU A 231 -11.10 -10.98 5.37
CA LEU A 231 -10.81 -10.71 3.97
C LEU A 231 -9.41 -11.20 3.62
N THR A 232 -9.28 -11.98 2.55
CA THR A 232 -7.99 -12.47 2.04
C THR A 232 -7.86 -12.11 0.57
N PHE A 233 -6.81 -11.41 0.19
CA PHE A 233 -6.56 -10.99 -1.18
C PHE A 233 -5.60 -11.93 -1.90
N SER A 234 -5.67 -11.94 -3.22
CA SER A 234 -4.59 -12.41 -4.09
C SER A 234 -3.27 -11.67 -3.79
N PRO A 235 -2.10 -12.25 -4.17
CA PRO A 235 -0.80 -11.59 -4.06
C PRO A 235 -0.83 -10.15 -4.57
N ALA A 236 -0.22 -9.24 -3.81
CA ALA A 236 -0.26 -7.81 -4.09
C ALA A 236 0.24 -7.48 -5.52
N LEU A 237 -0.49 -6.59 -6.18
CA LEU A 237 -0.12 -6.02 -7.47
C LEU A 237 0.87 -4.86 -7.24
N PRO A 238 1.95 -4.74 -8.04
CA PRO A 238 2.79 -3.55 -8.02
C PRO A 238 1.98 -2.27 -8.24
N MET A 239 2.37 -1.18 -7.59
CA MET A 239 1.69 0.11 -7.78
C MET A 239 1.78 0.55 -9.24
N GLY A 240 0.70 1.10 -9.79
CA GLY A 240 0.64 1.57 -11.17
C GLY A 240 0.34 0.47 -12.19
N MET A 241 0.56 -0.81 -11.84
CA MET A 241 0.22 -1.93 -12.70
C MET A 241 -1.31 -2.15 -12.71
N PRO A 242 -1.94 -2.24 -13.90
CA PRO A 242 -3.33 -2.67 -14.02
C PRO A 242 -3.48 -4.19 -13.90
N SER A 243 -4.69 -4.65 -13.60
CA SER A 243 -5.06 -6.06 -13.65
C SER A 243 -6.50 -6.28 -14.12
N LEU A 244 -6.74 -7.41 -14.76
CA LEU A 244 -8.06 -7.85 -15.23
C LEU A 244 -8.64 -9.05 -14.45
N GLY A 245 -7.98 -9.52 -13.39
CA GLY A 245 -8.35 -10.80 -12.77
C GLY A 245 -7.84 -10.99 -11.35
N GLU A 246 -7.94 -9.94 -10.53
CA GLU A 246 -7.64 -10.02 -9.10
C GLU A 246 -8.68 -10.82 -8.34
N GLN A 247 -8.29 -11.41 -7.21
CA GLN A 247 -9.20 -12.20 -6.40
C GLN A 247 -9.23 -11.72 -4.95
N VAL A 248 -10.41 -11.75 -4.36
CA VAL A 248 -10.59 -11.55 -2.92
C VAL A 248 -11.58 -12.56 -2.36
N GLU A 249 -11.19 -13.20 -1.27
CA GLU A 249 -12.03 -14.07 -0.48
C GLU A 249 -12.59 -13.27 0.70
N LEU A 250 -13.90 -13.33 0.89
CA LEU A 250 -14.60 -12.67 1.99
C LEU A 250 -15.51 -13.66 2.72
N ARG A 251 -15.60 -13.51 4.04
CA ARG A 251 -16.43 -14.36 4.88
C ARG A 251 -17.62 -13.55 5.40
N LEU A 252 -18.84 -14.02 5.14
CA LEU A 252 -20.09 -13.36 5.57
C LEU A 252 -20.70 -14.03 6.79
N LYS A 253 -21.42 -13.24 7.60
CA LYS A 253 -22.20 -13.72 8.76
C LYS A 253 -23.48 -14.44 8.34
N SER A 254 -24.02 -14.11 7.18
CA SER A 254 -25.23 -14.70 6.61
C SER A 254 -25.05 -14.89 5.11
N GLU A 255 -25.71 -15.90 4.58
CA GLU A 255 -25.71 -16.19 3.14
C GLU A 255 -26.48 -15.10 2.36
N LEU A 256 -25.89 -14.68 1.25
CA LEU A 256 -26.47 -13.77 0.25
C LEU A 256 -26.30 -14.37 -1.15
N PRO A 257 -27.25 -14.18 -2.07
CA PRO A 257 -27.07 -14.51 -3.48
C PRO A 257 -25.81 -13.82 -4.05
N PRO A 258 -24.91 -14.50 -4.78
CA PRO A 258 -23.71 -13.88 -5.32
C PRO A 258 -23.97 -12.65 -6.22
N ALA A 259 -25.04 -12.69 -7.03
CA ALA A 259 -25.46 -11.56 -7.84
C ALA A 259 -25.85 -10.33 -6.99
N GLU A 260 -26.43 -10.55 -5.81
CA GLU A 260 -26.79 -9.48 -4.88
C GLU A 260 -25.54 -8.85 -4.24
N VAL A 261 -24.53 -9.66 -3.93
CA VAL A 261 -23.23 -9.16 -3.43
C VAL A 261 -22.60 -8.22 -4.46
N LEU A 262 -22.58 -8.62 -5.74
CA LEU A 262 -22.05 -7.80 -6.84
C LEU A 262 -22.84 -6.49 -6.98
N ALA A 263 -24.16 -6.57 -7.08
CA ALA A 263 -25.03 -5.41 -7.30
C ALA A 263 -24.92 -4.36 -6.18
N ARG A 264 -24.82 -4.80 -4.91
CA ARG A 264 -24.65 -3.90 -3.76
C ARG A 264 -23.25 -3.31 -3.66
N LEU A 265 -22.22 -4.08 -4.03
CA LEU A 265 -20.83 -3.70 -3.81
C LEU A 265 -20.25 -2.83 -4.94
N GLN A 266 -20.58 -3.13 -6.21
CA GLN A 266 -20.05 -2.38 -7.35
C GLN A 266 -20.22 -0.84 -7.25
N PRO A 267 -21.40 -0.27 -6.92
CA PRO A 267 -21.59 1.17 -6.91
C PRO A 267 -20.83 1.88 -5.78
N VAL A 268 -20.33 1.14 -4.79
CA VAL A 268 -19.61 1.70 -3.65
C VAL A 268 -18.09 1.52 -3.73
N LEU A 269 -17.58 0.77 -4.70
CA LEU A 269 -16.14 0.61 -4.88
C LEU A 269 -15.49 1.86 -5.49
N PRO A 270 -14.17 2.07 -5.28
CA PRO A 270 -13.44 3.13 -5.94
C PRO A 270 -13.54 3.02 -7.47
N GLU A 271 -13.54 4.17 -8.14
CA GLU A 271 -13.44 4.26 -9.60
C GLU A 271 -12.21 3.49 -10.11
N GLY A 272 -12.40 2.69 -11.17
CA GLY A 272 -11.39 1.79 -11.70
C GLY A 272 -11.32 0.40 -11.06
N VAL A 273 -12.15 0.11 -10.04
CA VAL A 273 -12.37 -1.25 -9.53
C VAL A 273 -13.69 -1.81 -10.07
N THR A 274 -13.59 -2.84 -10.92
CA THR A 274 -14.74 -3.48 -11.55
C THR A 274 -14.86 -4.92 -11.09
N LEU A 275 -15.95 -5.26 -10.42
CA LEU A 275 -16.27 -6.64 -10.06
C LEU A 275 -16.68 -7.38 -11.33
N LEU A 276 -16.05 -8.53 -11.57
CA LEU A 276 -16.29 -9.38 -12.73
C LEU A 276 -17.17 -10.55 -12.34
N GLU A 277 -16.83 -11.23 -11.24
CA GLU A 277 -17.52 -12.43 -10.80
C GLU A 277 -17.63 -12.48 -9.28
N CYS A 278 -18.68 -13.15 -8.80
CA CYS A 278 -18.83 -13.52 -7.40
C CYS A 278 -19.33 -14.95 -7.32
N HIS A 279 -18.61 -15.77 -6.58
CA HIS A 279 -18.94 -17.17 -6.35
C HIS A 279 -19.09 -17.41 -4.85
N ARG A 280 -20.00 -18.30 -4.48
CA ARG A 280 -19.96 -18.87 -3.13
C ARG A 280 -18.65 -19.66 -3.02
N GLY A 281 -17.83 -19.32 -2.04
CA GLY A 281 -16.53 -19.92 -1.87
C GLY A 281 -16.60 -21.33 -1.29
N GLU A 282 -15.46 -21.99 -1.30
CA GLU A 282 -15.26 -23.30 -0.67
C GLU A 282 -14.57 -23.13 0.69
N SER A 283 -14.38 -24.23 1.41
CA SER A 283 -13.71 -24.22 2.72
C SER A 283 -12.22 -23.85 2.63
N GLU A 284 -11.56 -24.16 1.51
CA GLU A 284 -10.13 -23.89 1.32
C GLU A 284 -9.80 -22.41 1.14
N ARG A 285 -8.63 -22.02 1.66
CA ARG A 285 -8.15 -20.63 1.61
C ARG A 285 -7.64 -20.29 0.21
N LEU A 286 -7.95 -19.08 -0.26
CA LEU A 286 -7.49 -18.55 -1.56
C LEU A 286 -5.99 -18.77 -1.82
N ALA A 287 -5.13 -18.47 -0.86
CA ALA A 287 -3.67 -18.60 -1.02
C ALA A 287 -3.18 -20.03 -1.32
N ALA A 288 -3.94 -21.06 -0.93
CA ALA A 288 -3.61 -22.45 -1.21
C ALA A 288 -3.98 -22.87 -2.66
N ARG A 289 -4.96 -22.18 -3.27
CA ARG A 289 -5.49 -22.52 -4.59
C ARG A 289 -4.79 -21.81 -5.74
N LEU A 290 -4.13 -20.68 -5.46
CA LEU A 290 -3.44 -19.88 -6.47
C LEU A 290 -2.10 -20.54 -6.84
N GLU A 291 -2.03 -21.13 -8.04
CA GLU A 291 -0.80 -21.77 -8.51
C GLU A 291 0.12 -20.79 -9.24
N ALA A 292 -0.45 -20.03 -10.18
CA ALA A 292 0.30 -19.14 -11.06
C ALA A 292 -0.44 -17.84 -11.31
N ALA A 293 0.31 -16.78 -11.57
CA ALA A 293 -0.18 -15.50 -12.05
C ALA A 293 0.24 -15.33 -13.51
N ARG A 294 -0.71 -14.95 -14.36
CA ARG A 294 -0.49 -14.72 -15.79
C ARG A 294 -0.39 -13.22 -16.05
N PHE A 295 0.64 -12.81 -16.79
CA PHE A 295 0.90 -11.42 -17.13
C PHE A 295 1.01 -11.25 -18.64
N LEU A 296 0.56 -10.10 -19.13
CA LEU A 296 0.92 -9.56 -20.44
C LEU A 296 2.00 -8.50 -20.20
N VAL A 297 3.13 -8.65 -20.88
CA VAL A 297 4.27 -7.74 -20.77
C VAL A 297 4.59 -7.19 -22.16
N HIS A 298 4.54 -5.88 -22.28
CA HIS A 298 4.79 -5.11 -23.48
C HIS A 298 6.08 -4.31 -23.32
N PHE A 299 6.92 -4.29 -24.36
CA PHE A 299 8.23 -3.66 -24.32
C PHE A 299 8.79 -3.42 -25.72
N ASP A 300 9.76 -2.51 -25.83
CA ASP A 300 10.52 -2.26 -27.04
C ASP A 300 11.70 -3.25 -27.12
N GLY A 301 11.83 -3.96 -28.24
CA GLY A 301 12.81 -5.03 -28.37
C GLY A 301 12.55 -5.98 -29.55
N PRO A 302 13.08 -7.22 -29.50
CA PRO A 302 12.87 -8.18 -30.57
C PRO A 302 11.39 -8.53 -30.76
N ALA A 303 10.95 -8.63 -32.00
CA ALA A 303 9.58 -8.97 -32.39
C ALA A 303 9.55 -10.17 -33.36
N GLY A 304 8.37 -10.77 -33.55
CA GLY A 304 8.16 -11.86 -34.49
C GLY A 304 9.03 -13.10 -34.20
N PRO A 305 9.66 -13.72 -35.23
CA PRO A 305 10.46 -14.95 -35.05
C PRO A 305 11.64 -14.81 -34.07
N ALA A 306 12.23 -13.61 -33.97
CA ALA A 306 13.32 -13.35 -33.04
C ALA A 306 12.84 -13.41 -31.58
N LEU A 307 11.64 -12.88 -31.30
CA LEU A 307 11.02 -12.95 -29.98
C LEU A 307 10.66 -14.38 -29.61
N GLN A 308 10.07 -15.14 -30.54
CA GLN A 308 9.76 -16.56 -30.34
C GLN A 308 11.02 -17.34 -29.95
N SER A 309 12.10 -17.14 -30.70
CA SER A 309 13.39 -17.79 -30.42
C SER A 309 13.96 -17.40 -29.05
N ALA A 310 13.82 -16.13 -28.63
CA ALA A 310 14.24 -15.68 -27.32
C ALA A 310 13.41 -16.31 -26.18
N CYS A 311 12.08 -16.39 -26.34
CA CYS A 311 11.19 -17.07 -25.39
C CYS A 311 11.56 -18.56 -25.23
N ASP A 312 11.73 -19.26 -26.35
CA ASP A 312 12.06 -20.70 -26.36
C ASP A 312 13.43 -20.94 -25.71
N ALA A 313 14.43 -20.13 -26.06
CA ALA A 313 15.76 -20.21 -25.46
C ALA A 313 15.74 -19.96 -23.94
N LEU A 314 14.94 -18.99 -23.47
CA LEU A 314 14.82 -18.69 -22.04
C LEU A 314 14.11 -19.81 -21.27
N LEU A 315 13.04 -20.39 -21.83
CA LEU A 315 12.34 -21.53 -21.24
C LEU A 315 13.20 -22.80 -21.18
N ALA A 316 14.08 -23.00 -22.17
CA ALA A 316 14.97 -24.14 -22.25
C ALA A 316 16.15 -24.06 -21.26
N ARG A 317 16.41 -22.91 -20.63
CA ARG A 317 17.49 -22.80 -19.63
C ARG A 317 17.19 -23.67 -18.42
N GLU A 318 18.21 -24.37 -17.92
CA GLU A 318 18.13 -25.14 -16.68
C GLU A 318 18.17 -24.24 -15.43
N SER A 319 18.71 -23.03 -15.54
CA SER A 319 18.90 -22.08 -14.45
C SER A 319 18.81 -20.63 -14.94
N ILE A 320 18.16 -19.78 -14.14
CA ILE A 320 18.03 -18.33 -14.34
C ILE A 320 18.36 -17.66 -12.99
N VAL A 321 19.63 -17.32 -12.78
CA VAL A 321 20.10 -16.65 -11.57
C VAL A 321 20.18 -15.15 -11.81
N LEU A 322 19.47 -14.36 -11.00
CA LEU A 322 19.63 -12.91 -10.96
C LEU A 322 20.14 -12.48 -9.58
N THR A 323 21.00 -11.47 -9.58
CA THR A 323 21.52 -10.88 -8.35
C THR A 323 20.66 -9.69 -7.95
N ARG A 324 20.07 -9.76 -6.75
CA ARG A 324 19.28 -8.66 -6.18
C ARG A 324 19.92 -8.12 -4.93
N GLU A 325 19.93 -6.81 -4.80
CA GLU A 325 20.24 -6.18 -3.52
C GLU A 325 19.04 -6.29 -2.58
N ARG A 326 19.20 -7.01 -1.47
CA ARG A 326 18.23 -7.03 -0.36
C ARG A 326 18.94 -6.69 0.93
N LYS A 327 18.48 -5.63 1.60
CA LYS A 327 19.06 -5.14 2.86
C LYS A 327 20.59 -4.90 2.72
N ARG A 328 20.99 -4.23 1.63
CA ARG A 328 22.39 -3.92 1.32
C ARG A 328 23.31 -5.13 1.16
N ARG A 329 22.74 -6.25 0.72
CA ARG A 329 23.49 -7.45 0.34
C ARG A 329 23.00 -7.92 -1.01
N LEU A 330 23.96 -8.18 -1.88
CA LEU A 330 23.72 -8.93 -3.10
C LEU A 330 23.34 -10.35 -2.71
N ARG A 331 22.18 -10.79 -3.19
CA ARG A 331 21.72 -12.17 -3.08
C ARG A 331 21.42 -12.67 -4.48
N GLU A 332 22.05 -13.78 -4.80
CA GLU A 332 21.67 -14.58 -5.95
C GLU A 332 20.32 -15.25 -5.64
N MET A 333 19.42 -15.18 -6.61
CA MET A 333 18.11 -15.78 -6.55
C MET A 333 17.87 -16.55 -7.85
N GLU A 334 17.42 -17.78 -7.72
CA GLU A 334 17.08 -18.65 -8.84
C GLU A 334 15.60 -18.47 -9.20
N PHE A 335 15.32 -18.17 -10.48
CA PHE A 335 13.98 -17.84 -10.98
C PHE A 335 13.43 -18.88 -11.94
N ARG A 336 14.23 -19.80 -12.48
CA ARG A 336 13.76 -20.83 -13.41
C ARG A 336 12.58 -21.66 -12.87
N PRO A 337 12.55 -22.06 -11.58
CA PRO A 337 11.41 -22.79 -11.01
C PRO A 337 10.11 -21.99 -11.01
N THR A 338 10.19 -20.65 -11.06
CA THR A 338 9.00 -19.80 -11.04
C THR A 338 8.41 -19.56 -12.42
N LEU A 339 9.19 -19.74 -13.49
CA LEU A 339 8.74 -19.56 -14.87
C LEU A 339 8.03 -20.82 -15.37
N ARG A 340 6.69 -20.81 -15.40
CA ARG A 340 5.88 -21.96 -15.86
C ARG A 340 5.68 -21.95 -17.38
N ALA A 341 5.35 -20.79 -17.94
CA ALA A 341 5.14 -20.62 -19.37
C ALA A 341 5.59 -19.22 -19.83
N LEU A 342 6.05 -19.14 -21.08
CA LEU A 342 6.46 -17.90 -21.72
C LEU A 342 6.30 -18.05 -23.23
N ARG A 343 5.62 -17.08 -23.86
CA ARG A 343 5.51 -17.05 -25.32
C ARG A 343 5.23 -15.63 -25.82
N PRO A 344 5.47 -15.34 -27.11
CA PRO A 344 4.91 -14.16 -27.74
C PRO A 344 3.38 -14.12 -27.59
N ALA A 345 2.83 -12.94 -27.37
CA ALA A 345 1.39 -12.69 -27.47
C ALA A 345 1.02 -12.50 -28.93
N THR A 346 -0.11 -13.09 -29.36
CA THR A 346 -0.65 -12.80 -30.70
C THR A 346 -1.41 -11.48 -30.67
N PRO A 347 -1.25 -10.57 -31.64
CA PRO A 347 -2.02 -9.32 -31.66
C PRO A 347 -3.54 -9.58 -31.63
N GLY A 348 -4.25 -8.88 -30.76
CA GLY A 348 -5.69 -9.04 -30.59
C GLY A 348 -6.10 -10.23 -29.72
N GLU A 349 -5.15 -10.96 -29.12
CA GLU A 349 -5.44 -12.06 -28.19
C GLU A 349 -6.08 -11.55 -26.90
N PHE A 350 -5.64 -10.38 -26.42
CA PHE A 350 -6.14 -9.76 -25.19
C PHE A 350 -6.52 -8.29 -25.45
N PRO A 351 -7.60 -8.01 -26.19
CA PRO A 351 -7.89 -6.66 -26.69
C PRO A 351 -8.07 -5.64 -25.55
N GLU A 352 -8.66 -6.02 -24.42
CA GLU A 352 -8.73 -5.15 -23.24
C GLU A 352 -7.37 -4.86 -22.62
N ALA A 353 -6.50 -5.87 -22.51
CA ALA A 353 -5.18 -5.71 -21.91
C ALA A 353 -4.24 -4.90 -22.82
N GLU A 354 -4.27 -5.16 -24.13
CA GLU A 354 -3.49 -4.45 -25.14
C GLU A 354 -3.86 -2.95 -25.17
N ARG A 355 -5.16 -2.62 -25.08
CA ARG A 355 -5.62 -1.23 -24.95
C ARG A 355 -5.08 -0.55 -23.69
N LEU A 356 -5.11 -1.24 -22.55
CA LEU A 356 -4.64 -0.68 -21.27
C LEU A 356 -3.12 -0.47 -21.20
N LEU A 357 -2.35 -1.18 -22.03
CA LEU A 357 -0.89 -1.01 -22.13
C LEU A 357 -0.47 0.08 -23.14
N GLU A 358 -1.42 0.65 -23.90
CA GLU A 358 -1.21 1.74 -24.88
C GLU A 358 -0.11 1.40 -25.92
N GLY A 359 -0.23 0.28 -26.62
CA GLY A 359 0.80 -0.22 -27.54
C GLY A 359 0.70 0.29 -28.98
N GLY A 360 1.77 0.93 -29.48
CA GLY A 360 2.12 1.00 -30.90
C GLY A 360 2.83 -0.28 -31.36
N ASP A 361 3.75 -0.19 -32.33
CA ASP A 361 4.45 -1.33 -32.98
C ASP A 361 5.38 -2.19 -32.06
N SER A 362 5.26 -2.14 -30.73
CA SER A 362 6.17 -2.83 -29.80
C SER A 362 5.78 -4.30 -29.53
N ALA A 363 6.75 -5.07 -29.03
CA ALA A 363 6.62 -6.50 -28.79
C ALA A 363 5.82 -6.80 -27.50
N SER A 364 5.10 -7.93 -27.49
CA SER A 364 4.34 -8.39 -26.33
C SER A 364 4.56 -9.87 -26.05
N VAL A 365 4.67 -10.24 -24.78
CA VAL A 365 4.77 -11.64 -24.32
C VAL A 365 3.73 -11.94 -23.25
N VAL A 366 3.25 -13.18 -23.25
CA VAL A 366 2.46 -13.76 -22.17
C VAL A 366 3.40 -14.59 -21.31
N VAL A 367 3.42 -14.30 -20.01
CA VAL A 367 4.24 -15.04 -19.04
C VAL A 367 3.39 -15.56 -17.89
N GLU A 368 3.64 -16.80 -17.49
CA GLU A 368 3.06 -17.40 -16.28
C GLU A 368 4.13 -17.63 -15.23
N LEU A 369 3.91 -17.01 -14.07
CA LEU A 369 4.82 -17.10 -12.94
C LEU A 369 4.13 -17.80 -11.78
N GLN A 370 4.82 -18.76 -11.15
CA GLN A 370 4.34 -19.41 -9.94
C GLN A 370 4.15 -18.36 -8.83
N VAL A 371 3.03 -18.45 -8.12
CA VAL A 371 2.69 -17.49 -7.05
C VAL A 371 3.62 -17.65 -5.84
N GLN A 372 4.02 -18.89 -5.54
CA GLN A 372 4.94 -19.19 -4.46
C GLN A 372 6.39 -19.17 -4.95
N GLY A 373 7.26 -18.40 -4.29
CA GLY A 373 8.70 -18.36 -4.58
C GLY A 373 9.24 -16.96 -4.84
N ALA A 374 10.36 -16.90 -5.56
CA ALA A 374 11.01 -15.65 -5.94
C ALA A 374 10.25 -14.98 -7.09
N ALA A 375 9.62 -13.83 -6.86
CA ALA A 375 8.90 -13.12 -7.92
C ALA A 375 9.89 -12.51 -8.92
N LEU A 376 9.90 -12.98 -10.18
CA LEU A 376 10.62 -12.35 -11.31
C LEU A 376 9.93 -11.03 -11.68
N LYS A 377 10.67 -9.92 -11.78
CA LYS A 377 10.10 -8.63 -12.18
C LYS A 377 9.93 -8.58 -13.70
N ALA A 378 8.92 -7.86 -14.18
CA ALA A 378 8.70 -7.69 -15.62
C ALA A 378 9.92 -7.06 -16.32
N ALA A 379 10.55 -6.05 -15.72
CA ALA A 379 11.75 -5.42 -16.28
C ALA A 379 12.95 -6.37 -16.40
N GLU A 380 13.14 -7.26 -15.42
CA GLU A 380 14.19 -8.30 -15.48
C GLU A 380 13.89 -9.34 -16.56
N LEU A 381 12.61 -9.70 -16.74
CA LEU A 381 12.19 -10.59 -17.84
C LEU A 381 12.47 -9.94 -19.20
N VAL A 382 12.18 -8.65 -19.36
CA VAL A 382 12.43 -7.89 -20.59
C VAL A 382 13.94 -7.84 -20.88
N GLU A 383 14.76 -7.59 -19.87
CA GLU A 383 16.24 -7.63 -20.00
C GLU A 383 16.72 -9.01 -20.48
N LEU A 384 16.19 -10.10 -19.90
CA LEU A 384 16.53 -11.47 -20.29
C LEU A 384 16.10 -11.81 -21.73
N LEU A 385 15.07 -11.15 -22.25
CA LEU A 385 14.60 -11.28 -23.63
C LEU A 385 15.36 -10.38 -24.61
N GLY A 386 16.28 -9.55 -24.13
CA GLY A 386 17.03 -8.60 -24.95
C GLY A 386 16.22 -7.36 -25.38
N GLY A 387 15.18 -7.03 -24.63
CA GLY A 387 14.43 -5.77 -24.79
C GLY A 387 14.94 -4.68 -23.86
N ASP A 388 14.37 -3.48 -24.00
CA ASP A 388 14.65 -2.33 -23.12
C ASP A 388 13.81 -2.41 -21.83
N PRO A 389 14.43 -2.61 -20.64
CA PRO A 389 13.71 -2.68 -19.37
C PRO A 389 12.96 -1.39 -19.02
N GLU A 390 13.40 -0.23 -19.49
CA GLU A 390 12.73 1.06 -19.19
C GLU A 390 11.42 1.23 -19.97
N SER A 391 11.30 0.58 -21.13
CA SER A 391 10.06 0.54 -21.94
C SER A 391 8.98 -0.41 -21.39
N THR A 392 9.29 -1.15 -20.30
CA THR A 392 8.44 -2.22 -19.78
C THR A 392 7.09 -1.71 -19.29
N ARG A 393 6.02 -2.22 -19.90
CA ARG A 393 4.64 -2.04 -19.46
C ARG A 393 4.01 -3.41 -19.23
N ALA A 394 3.55 -3.66 -18.01
CA ALA A 394 3.01 -4.97 -17.65
C ALA A 394 1.61 -4.84 -17.04
N LEU A 395 0.79 -5.86 -17.27
CA LEU A 395 -0.56 -6.01 -16.73
C LEU A 395 -0.71 -7.45 -16.23
N ARG A 396 -1.40 -7.65 -15.08
CA ARG A 396 -1.77 -9.00 -14.63
C ARG A 396 -3.11 -9.40 -15.22
N LEU A 397 -3.12 -10.42 -16.09
CA LEU A 397 -4.33 -10.96 -16.70
C LEU A 397 -5.21 -11.67 -15.66
N GLY A 398 -4.59 -12.36 -14.71
CA GLY A 398 -5.30 -13.04 -13.63
C GLY A 398 -4.46 -14.14 -12.99
N PHE A 399 -5.14 -15.11 -12.38
CA PHE A 399 -4.52 -16.25 -11.72
C PHE A 399 -5.08 -17.59 -12.22
N ALA A 400 -4.21 -18.60 -12.26
CA ALA A 400 -4.59 -20.00 -12.44
C ALA A 400 -4.88 -20.65 -11.09
N LEU A 401 -5.97 -21.41 -11.03
CA LEU A 401 -6.42 -22.16 -9.84
C LEU A 401 -6.20 -23.67 -10.04
N ALA A 402 -5.89 -24.38 -8.96
CA ALA A 402 -5.61 -25.82 -8.98
C ALA A 402 -6.79 -26.70 -9.45
N ASP A 403 -8.03 -26.23 -9.33
CA ASP A 403 -9.25 -27.04 -9.52
C ASP A 403 -9.90 -26.91 -10.91
N CYS A 404 -9.27 -26.18 -11.83
CA CYS A 404 -9.77 -26.02 -13.20
C CYS A 404 -9.17 -27.10 -14.10
N GLU A 405 -9.90 -28.21 -14.31
CA GLU A 405 -9.59 -29.17 -15.37
C GLU A 405 -9.53 -28.43 -16.70
N GLY A 406 -8.31 -28.26 -17.25
CA GLY A 406 -8.11 -27.62 -18.55
C GLY A 406 -7.48 -26.22 -18.54
N GLY A 407 -6.72 -25.81 -17.51
CA GLY A 407 -5.81 -24.65 -17.63
C GLY A 407 -6.47 -23.32 -18.05
N GLU A 408 -7.79 -23.23 -17.93
CA GLU A 408 -8.53 -21.99 -18.09
C GLU A 408 -8.20 -21.13 -16.88
N VAL A 409 -7.33 -20.15 -17.11
CA VAL A 409 -7.36 -18.92 -16.30
C VAL A 409 -8.81 -18.50 -16.25
N ALA A 410 -9.28 -18.02 -15.10
CA ALA A 410 -10.52 -17.25 -15.02
C ALA A 410 -10.37 -16.05 -15.96
N GLN A 411 -10.56 -16.28 -17.26
CA GLN A 411 -10.45 -15.30 -18.30
C GLN A 411 -11.72 -14.49 -18.17
N ALA A 412 -11.57 -13.18 -18.05
CA ALA A 412 -12.64 -12.22 -18.26
C ALA A 412 -13.22 -12.26 -19.72
N ALA A 413 -13.00 -13.35 -20.47
CA ALA A 413 -13.43 -13.51 -21.85
C ALA A 413 -14.95 -13.70 -21.99
N ALA A 414 -15.67 -14.06 -20.91
CA ALA A 414 -17.13 -14.27 -20.92
C ALA A 414 -17.91 -13.28 -20.04
N VAL A 415 -17.38 -12.09 -19.80
CA VAL A 415 -18.15 -11.02 -19.13
C VAL A 415 -19.06 -10.36 -20.17
N GLU A 416 -20.37 -10.26 -19.87
CA GLU A 416 -21.39 -9.55 -20.67
C GLU A 416 -20.89 -8.15 -21.10
N GLU A 417 -21.50 -7.53 -22.12
CA GLU A 417 -21.05 -6.23 -22.63
C GLU A 417 -21.04 -5.12 -21.56
N GLU A 418 -21.89 -5.20 -20.53
CA GLU A 418 -22.10 -4.15 -19.52
C GLU A 418 -20.87 -3.87 -18.62
N PRO A 419 -20.16 -4.85 -18.04
CA PRO A 419 -18.93 -4.56 -17.27
C PRO A 419 -17.75 -4.12 -18.15
N ARG A 420 -17.75 -4.44 -19.45
CA ARG A 420 -16.70 -3.99 -20.39
C ARG A 420 -16.77 -2.49 -20.64
N GLU A 421 -17.95 -1.89 -20.67
CA GLU A 421 -18.10 -0.44 -20.83
C GLU A 421 -17.56 0.35 -19.63
N ARG A 422 -17.64 -0.20 -18.42
CA ARG A 422 -17.09 0.45 -17.20
C ARG A 422 -15.56 0.38 -17.09
N LEU A 423 -14.92 -0.47 -17.87
CA LEU A 423 -13.46 -0.46 -18.04
C LEU A 423 -13.01 0.54 -19.12
N ARG A 424 -13.94 1.04 -19.96
CA ARG A 424 -13.69 2.02 -21.03
C ARG A 424 -13.80 3.47 -20.56
N ALA A 425 -14.54 3.73 -19.48
CA ALA A 425 -14.64 5.01 -18.78
C ALA A 425 -13.56 5.11 -17.70
#